data_AF-A0A5M3PNA7-F1
#
_entry.id   AF-A0A5M3PNA7-F1
#
_cell.length_a   1.000
_cell.length_b   1.000
_cell.length_c   1.000
_cell.angle_alpha   90.00
_cell.angle_beta   90.00
_cell.angle_gamma   90.00
#
_symmetry.space_group_name_H-M   'P 1'
#
loop_
_entity.id
_entity.type
_entity.pdbx_description
1 polymer ?
#
loop_
_entity_poly.entity_id
_entity_poly.type
_entity_poly.pdbx_seq_one_letter_code
_entity_poly.pdbx_strand_id
1 'polypeptide(L)'
;MAVTNRVVWSDGLFIKPQHFQQQQRYLEHQINERALAVSDYLYGFSDLELNSEYLSFGRVGLVRASGLFPDGTRFSLPQDDVMPEPMEITDASVANQVVYLALPLGSESLAEVEWPDAPVAGRFRADSREIRDLHSIDGDAHTIDVGRVAPRLMLEREDCSAYAALAIGRILEKRPDGSLVMDPNFLPTMLSVRAAPRLQRFVGEMAGLMRERARNIAERVGAPGQGGVADVADFMLLQMLNRAHPRFMHLARLRQLHPERLFEALLELCGELVTFTDEGRLPREHPAYDHDLPEDCFSPLMQVLRQSLSTVLEPRALAIQLQQRQYGLTVAPVQDAQLVRDAEFILAVKADMPLDDLRKQFTQQCKVASVEKIRDLISLQLPGIPLAALPVAPRQLPYHAGFVYFRLDDQSQAWQMLDNASGFAFHVAGSFPAMEMQFWAIRS
;
A
#
# COMPACT_ATOMS: atom_id res chain seq x y z
N MET A 1 26.25 28.24 27.27
CA MET A 1 26.50 27.23 26.21
C MET A 1 27.84 26.52 26.43
N ALA A 2 27.94 25.74 27.51
CA ALA A 2 29.05 24.82 27.77
C ALA A 2 28.56 23.37 28.02
N VAL A 3 27.25 23.14 27.88
CA VAL A 3 26.49 21.99 28.43
C VAL A 3 26.90 20.67 27.81
N THR A 4 27.38 20.68 26.58
CA THR A 4 27.80 19.49 25.83
C THR A 4 29.26 19.59 25.44
N ASN A 5 30.06 20.50 26.01
CA ASN A 5 31.46 20.59 25.67
C ASN A 5 32.27 19.43 26.28
N ARG A 6 33.37 19.08 25.60
CA ARG A 6 34.30 18.06 26.05
C ARG A 6 34.96 18.43 27.38
N VAL A 7 35.10 17.45 28.28
CA VAL A 7 35.84 17.60 29.52
C VAL A 7 37.35 17.63 29.26
N VAL A 8 38.05 18.58 29.87
CA VAL A 8 39.52 18.67 29.83
C VAL A 8 40.08 18.00 31.09
N TRP A 9 40.78 16.89 30.91
CA TRP A 9 41.44 16.15 31.98
C TRP A 9 42.90 16.62 32.10
N SER A 10 43.20 17.38 33.16
CA SER A 10 44.55 17.84 33.46
C SER A 10 45.21 17.00 34.54
N ASP A 11 46.54 16.94 34.54
CA ASP A 11 47.28 16.32 35.63
C ASP A 11 46.96 17.00 36.97
N GLY A 12 46.84 16.20 38.03
CA GLY A 12 46.45 16.66 39.36
C GLY A 12 44.99 17.11 39.53
N LEU A 13 44.11 16.93 38.54
CA LEU A 13 42.69 17.28 38.65
C LEU A 13 41.95 16.41 39.68
N PHE A 14 41.25 17.05 40.63
CA PHE A 14 40.40 16.35 41.58
C PHE A 14 39.06 15.94 40.94
N ILE A 15 38.82 14.63 40.84
CA ILE A 15 37.63 14.08 40.18
C ILE A 15 36.38 14.33 41.03
N LYS A 16 35.33 14.79 40.35
CA LYS A 16 33.99 15.04 40.90
C LYS A 16 32.91 14.47 39.97
N PRO A 17 31.69 14.18 40.46
CA PRO A 17 30.60 13.63 39.63
C PRO A 17 30.32 14.44 38.35
N GLN A 18 30.45 15.77 38.41
CA GLN A 18 30.22 16.66 37.28
C GLN A 18 31.12 16.35 36.08
N HIS A 19 32.35 15.85 36.30
CA HIS A 19 33.23 15.48 35.20
C HIS A 19 32.67 14.29 34.42
N PHE A 20 32.15 13.28 35.11
CA PHE A 20 31.52 12.12 34.45
C PHE A 20 30.19 12.48 33.81
N GLN A 21 29.35 13.28 34.48
CA GLN A 21 28.08 13.77 33.94
C GLN A 21 28.30 14.58 32.66
N GLN A 22 29.26 15.51 32.67
CA GLN A 22 29.59 16.32 31.49
C GLN A 22 30.20 15.48 30.36
N GLN A 23 31.08 14.52 30.69
CA GLN A 23 31.65 13.60 29.73
C GLN A 23 30.56 12.74 29.07
N GLN A 24 29.59 12.25 29.85
CA GLN A 24 28.45 11.49 29.35
C GLN A 24 27.58 12.34 28.41
N ARG A 25 27.18 13.55 28.83
CA ARG A 25 26.40 14.49 28.00
C ARG A 25 27.09 14.81 26.68
N TYR A 26 28.41 15.05 26.68
CA TYR A 26 29.18 15.27 25.46
C TYR A 26 29.12 14.06 24.52
N LEU A 27 29.28 12.84 25.04
CA LEU A 27 29.25 11.62 24.23
C LEU A 27 27.86 11.34 23.67
N GLU A 28 26.81 11.44 24.50
CA GLU A 28 25.42 11.31 24.08
C GLU A 28 25.05 12.32 23.00
N HIS A 29 25.43 13.59 23.19
CA HIS A 29 25.23 14.63 22.18
C HIS A 29 25.96 14.32 20.88
N GLN A 30 27.23 13.88 20.92
CA GLN A 30 27.96 13.49 19.71
C GLN A 30 27.32 12.30 18.97
N ILE A 31 26.72 11.36 19.69
CA ILE A 31 25.97 10.25 19.10
C ILE A 31 24.70 10.77 18.44
N ASN A 32 23.95 11.64 19.13
CA ASN A 32 22.71 12.21 18.62
C ASN A 32 22.94 13.07 17.37
N GLU A 33 23.93 13.96 17.39
CA GLU A 33 24.30 14.80 16.24
C GLU A 33 24.66 13.97 14.99
N ARG A 34 25.32 12.82 15.19
CA ARG A 34 25.61 11.89 14.09
C ARG A 34 24.36 11.21 13.54
N ALA A 35 23.38 10.92 14.39
CA ALA A 35 22.11 10.36 13.97
C ALA A 35 21.28 11.41 13.20
N LEU A 36 21.18 12.63 13.72
CA LEU A 36 20.51 13.75 13.06
C LEU A 36 21.13 14.11 11.70
N ALA A 37 22.46 13.95 11.56
CA ALA A 37 23.13 14.12 10.27
C ALA A 37 22.68 13.11 9.19
N VAL A 38 22.03 12.00 9.58
CA VAL A 38 21.45 11.01 8.66
C VAL A 38 19.97 11.26 8.42
N SER A 39 19.20 11.54 9.47
CA SER A 39 17.77 11.85 9.38
C SER A 39 17.26 12.44 10.70
N ASP A 40 16.36 13.43 10.58
CA ASP A 40 15.67 14.05 11.72
C ASP A 40 14.63 13.14 12.39
N TYR A 41 14.28 12.01 11.77
CA TYR A 41 13.18 11.14 12.17
C TYR A 41 13.62 9.85 12.85
N LEU A 42 14.88 9.74 13.30
CA LEU A 42 15.41 8.51 13.92
C LEU A 42 14.97 8.34 15.38
N TYR A 43 13.70 8.61 15.67
CA TYR A 43 13.05 8.42 16.96
C TYR A 43 11.72 7.67 16.81
N GLY A 44 11.02 7.45 17.92
CA GLY A 44 9.76 6.71 17.97
C GLY A 44 9.88 5.28 18.47
N PHE A 45 8.76 4.56 18.41
CA PHE A 45 8.67 3.19 18.90
C PHE A 45 9.25 2.18 17.90
N SER A 46 10.14 1.32 18.39
CA SER A 46 10.50 0.07 17.71
C SER A 46 9.52 -1.06 18.06
N ASP A 47 8.87 -0.96 19.22
CA ASP A 47 7.91 -1.91 19.74
C ASP A 47 6.96 -1.21 20.71
N LEU A 48 5.66 -1.48 20.63
CA LEU A 48 4.63 -0.87 21.46
C LEU A 48 3.45 -1.83 21.66
N GLU A 49 3.03 -2.01 22.91
CA GLU A 49 1.85 -2.80 23.25
C GLU A 49 1.10 -2.16 24.42
N LEU A 50 -0.16 -1.78 24.17
CA LEU A 50 -1.08 -1.27 25.19
C LEU A 50 -1.72 -2.41 25.97
N ASN A 51 -2.03 -2.17 27.24
CA ASN A 51 -2.77 -3.11 28.08
C ASN A 51 -4.29 -2.99 27.82
N SER A 52 -4.85 -3.98 27.13
CA SER A 52 -6.28 -4.01 26.81
C SER A 52 -7.19 -4.21 28.02
N GLU A 53 -6.72 -4.86 29.08
CA GLU A 53 -7.49 -5.04 30.32
C GLU A 53 -7.68 -3.69 31.04
N TYR A 54 -6.65 -2.85 31.06
CA TYR A 54 -6.75 -1.51 31.66
C TYR A 54 -7.78 -0.62 30.95
N LEU A 55 -7.93 -0.76 29.64
CA LEU A 55 -8.96 -0.03 28.89
C LEU A 55 -10.37 -0.36 29.40
N SER A 56 -10.62 -1.60 29.83
CA SER A 56 -11.92 -1.99 30.41
C SER A 56 -12.25 -1.29 31.73
N PHE A 57 -11.22 -0.80 32.44
CA PHE A 57 -11.34 -0.08 33.71
C PHE A 57 -11.17 1.44 33.57
N GLY A 58 -11.24 1.99 32.37
CA GLY A 58 -11.11 3.44 32.20
C GLY A 58 -9.66 3.94 32.26
N ARG A 59 -8.66 3.06 32.06
CA ARG A 59 -7.24 3.40 32.20
C ARG A 59 -6.45 3.10 30.93
N VAL A 60 -5.46 3.93 30.64
CA VAL A 60 -4.47 3.67 29.58
C VAL A 60 -3.17 3.23 30.24
N GLY A 61 -2.61 2.11 29.82
CA GLY A 61 -1.31 1.65 30.28
C GLY A 61 -0.63 0.75 29.26
N LEU A 62 0.64 0.44 29.52
CA LEU A 62 1.51 -0.31 28.60
C LEU A 62 1.80 -1.70 29.16
N VAL A 63 1.94 -2.68 28.27
CA VAL A 63 2.51 -4.01 28.58
C VAL A 63 4.02 -3.99 28.34
N ARG A 64 4.43 -3.39 27.22
CA ARG A 64 5.83 -3.17 26.83
C ARG A 64 5.92 -2.02 25.84
N ALA A 65 7.05 -1.32 25.86
CA ALA A 65 7.41 -0.38 24.81
C ALA A 65 8.93 -0.22 24.76
N SER A 66 9.48 -0.05 23.57
CA SER A 66 10.90 0.29 23.39
C SER A 66 11.08 1.21 22.20
N GLY A 67 12.10 2.06 22.27
CA GLY A 67 12.37 3.02 21.21
C GLY A 67 13.36 4.10 21.64
N LEU A 68 13.26 5.22 20.93
CA LEU A 68 14.06 6.42 21.16
C LEU A 68 13.11 7.61 21.27
N PHE A 69 13.32 8.47 22.26
CA PHE A 69 12.68 9.78 22.32
C PHE A 69 13.32 10.76 21.31
N PRO A 70 12.63 11.84 20.93
CA PRO A 70 13.16 12.88 20.03
C PRO A 70 14.48 13.52 20.51
N ASP A 71 14.74 13.51 21.82
CA ASP A 71 15.97 14.04 22.41
C ASP A 71 17.16 13.04 22.34
N GLY A 72 16.94 11.85 21.75
CA GLY A 72 17.92 10.78 21.62
C GLY A 72 17.92 9.76 22.77
N THR A 73 17.07 9.95 23.80
CA THR A 73 17.04 9.03 24.95
C THR A 73 16.43 7.67 24.56
N ARG A 74 17.22 6.60 24.71
CA ARG A 74 16.75 5.21 24.54
C ARG A 74 15.92 4.78 25.74
N PHE A 75 14.85 4.03 25.50
CA PHE A 75 14.10 3.35 26.56
C PHE A 75 13.68 1.91 26.18
N SER A 76 13.52 1.04 27.19
CA SER A 76 13.02 -0.33 27.08
C SER A 76 12.21 -0.73 28.32
N LEU A 77 10.88 -0.75 28.18
CA LEU A 77 9.91 -0.97 29.27
C LEU A 77 9.30 -2.38 29.14
N PRO A 78 9.26 -3.19 30.23
CA PRO A 78 9.80 -2.96 31.57
C PRO A 78 11.26 -3.45 31.77
N GLN A 79 11.92 -3.93 30.71
CA GLN A 79 13.17 -4.69 30.83
C GLN A 79 14.31 -3.89 31.48
N ASP A 80 14.64 -2.74 30.91
CA ASP A 80 15.76 -1.90 31.38
C ASP A 80 15.24 -0.72 32.20
N ASP A 81 14.02 -0.24 31.91
CA ASP A 81 13.51 1.07 32.34
C ASP A 81 12.18 0.98 33.10
N VAL A 82 11.78 2.08 33.73
CA VAL A 82 10.64 2.13 34.65
C VAL A 82 9.33 2.22 33.87
N MET A 83 8.46 1.22 34.01
CA MET A 83 7.11 1.26 33.43
C MET A 83 6.33 2.47 33.99
N PRO A 84 5.73 3.33 33.14
CA PRO A 84 4.91 4.44 33.60
C PRO A 84 3.66 3.93 34.34
N GLU A 85 3.19 4.72 35.31
CA GLU A 85 1.93 4.43 35.97
C GLU A 85 0.76 4.52 34.97
N PRO A 86 -0.21 3.59 35.02
CA PRO A 86 -1.40 3.66 34.17
C PRO A 86 -2.17 4.96 34.44
N MET A 87 -2.51 5.66 33.36
CA MET A 87 -3.27 6.90 33.44
C MET A 87 -4.76 6.59 33.53
N GLU A 88 -5.41 7.06 34.58
CA GLU A 88 -6.86 6.99 34.70
C GLU A 88 -7.54 8.15 33.96
N ILE A 89 -8.47 7.80 33.08
CA ILE A 89 -9.23 8.76 32.30
C ILE A 89 -10.55 9.00 33.01
N THR A 90 -10.60 10.05 33.83
CA THR A 90 -11.76 10.35 34.68
C THR A 90 -12.87 11.07 33.93
N ASP A 91 -12.50 12.03 33.07
CA ASP A 91 -13.41 12.91 32.34
C ASP A 91 -13.96 12.26 31.05
N ALA A 92 -15.22 12.50 30.71
CA ALA A 92 -15.81 12.07 29.43
C ALA A 92 -15.46 13.02 28.26
N SER A 93 -14.94 14.21 28.54
CA SER A 93 -14.54 15.22 27.53
C SER A 93 -13.28 14.87 26.73
N VAL A 94 -12.63 13.74 27.04
CA VAL A 94 -11.40 13.24 26.40
C VAL A 94 -11.60 12.50 25.07
N ALA A 95 -12.80 12.59 24.49
CA ALA A 95 -13.03 12.07 23.15
C ALA A 95 -12.07 12.70 22.15
N ASN A 96 -11.49 11.87 21.28
CA ASN A 96 -10.53 12.22 20.24
C ASN A 96 -9.18 12.81 20.73
N GLN A 97 -8.80 12.63 21.99
CA GLN A 97 -7.49 13.07 22.48
C GLN A 97 -6.38 12.05 22.20
N VAL A 98 -5.22 12.55 21.79
CA VAL A 98 -4.00 11.76 21.67
C VAL A 98 -3.38 11.52 23.05
N VAL A 99 -2.90 10.31 23.27
CA VAL A 99 -2.12 9.92 24.46
C VAL A 99 -0.66 9.83 24.04
N TYR A 100 0.21 10.38 24.89
CA TYR A 100 1.65 10.41 24.69
C TYR A 100 2.37 9.61 25.77
N LEU A 101 3.47 8.97 25.40
CA LEU A 101 4.55 8.63 26.32
C LEU A 101 5.51 9.82 26.35
N ALA A 102 5.75 10.38 27.52
CA ALA A 102 6.49 11.62 27.69
C ALA A 102 7.65 11.46 28.67
N LEU A 103 8.79 12.09 28.36
CA LEU A 103 9.98 12.13 29.19
C LEU A 103 10.42 13.59 29.41
N PRO A 104 10.67 14.05 30.65
CA PRO A 104 11.13 15.41 30.89
C PRO A 104 12.42 15.74 30.11
N LEU A 105 12.49 16.91 29.48
CA LEU A 105 13.64 17.37 28.69
C LEU A 105 14.85 17.78 29.54
N GLY A 106 16.05 17.50 29.00
CA GLY A 106 17.35 17.95 29.50
C GLY A 106 17.32 19.35 30.12
N SER A 107 17.77 19.52 31.37
CA SER A 107 17.86 20.85 31.99
C SER A 107 19.15 21.02 32.79
N GLU A 108 19.75 22.21 32.69
CA GLU A 108 20.89 22.61 33.51
C GLU A 108 20.50 22.96 34.95
N SER A 109 19.23 23.32 35.18
CA SER A 109 18.75 23.87 36.45
C SER A 109 18.01 22.85 37.32
N LEU A 110 17.56 21.74 36.73
CA LEU A 110 16.77 20.71 37.41
C LEU A 110 17.57 19.42 37.57
N ALA A 111 17.31 18.70 38.66
CA ALA A 111 17.88 17.38 38.88
C ALA A 111 17.36 16.38 37.83
N GLU A 112 18.26 15.60 37.24
CA GLU A 112 17.89 14.62 36.20
C GLU A 112 17.45 13.26 36.79
N VAL A 113 17.87 12.97 38.02
CA VAL A 113 17.65 11.69 38.71
C VAL A 113 16.72 11.88 39.89
N GLU A 114 15.61 11.16 39.89
CA GLU A 114 14.71 10.97 41.01
C GLU A 114 15.33 9.97 42.01
N TRP A 115 15.55 10.42 43.24
CA TRP A 115 16.05 9.59 44.33
C TRP A 115 14.91 9.21 45.29
N PRO A 116 14.92 8.01 45.91
CA PRO A 116 13.87 7.59 46.84
C PRO A 116 13.64 8.56 48.02
N ASP A 117 14.72 9.13 48.54
CA ASP A 117 14.68 10.00 49.73
C ASP A 117 14.34 11.47 49.40
N ALA A 118 14.34 11.82 48.11
CA ALA A 118 14.05 13.17 47.62
C ALA A 118 13.39 13.08 46.22
N PRO A 119 12.10 12.71 46.15
CA PRO A 119 11.41 12.54 44.88
C PRO A 119 11.19 13.91 44.23
N VAL A 120 12.09 14.24 43.31
CA VAL A 120 11.94 15.34 42.36
C VAL A 120 11.67 14.70 41.01
N ALA A 121 10.74 15.26 40.24
CA ALA A 121 10.43 14.77 38.90
C ALA A 121 11.68 14.86 38.00
N GLY A 122 12.35 13.73 37.83
CA GLY A 122 13.52 13.55 36.97
C GLY A 122 13.19 12.74 35.72
N ARG A 123 14.14 12.69 34.79
CA ARG A 123 14.08 11.83 33.61
C ARG A 123 14.55 10.39 33.91
N PHE A 124 15.36 10.24 34.95
CA PHE A 124 15.82 8.94 35.43
C PHE A 124 15.33 8.70 36.85
N ARG A 125 15.19 7.43 37.23
CA ARG A 125 14.99 6.98 38.61
C ARG A 125 16.21 6.16 39.04
N ALA A 126 16.75 6.47 40.22
CA ALA A 126 17.85 5.71 40.80
C ALA A 126 17.40 4.29 41.18
N ASP A 127 18.19 3.28 40.81
CA ASP A 127 18.01 1.87 41.13
C ASP A 127 19.36 1.28 41.58
N SER A 128 19.46 0.83 42.83
CA SER A 128 20.71 0.24 43.34
C SER A 128 20.86 -1.19 42.85
N ARG A 129 21.96 -1.48 42.13
CA ARG A 129 22.24 -2.81 41.58
C ARG A 129 23.62 -3.31 41.94
N GLU A 130 23.68 -4.59 42.30
CA GLU A 130 24.93 -5.30 42.49
C GLU A 130 25.49 -5.72 41.12
N ILE A 131 26.64 -5.16 40.76
CA ILE A 131 27.34 -5.43 39.51
C ILE A 131 28.61 -6.21 39.82
N ARG A 132 28.75 -7.35 39.16
CA ARG A 132 29.91 -8.22 39.27
C ARG A 132 31.03 -7.79 38.33
N ASP A 133 32.27 -7.79 38.82
CA ASP A 133 33.46 -7.70 37.99
C ASP A 133 33.63 -9.00 37.18
N LEU A 134 33.61 -8.87 35.86
CA LEU A 134 33.76 -9.98 34.92
C LEU A 134 35.20 -10.13 34.38
N HIS A 135 36.10 -9.23 34.75
CA HIS A 135 37.49 -9.20 34.29
C HIS A 135 38.46 -9.72 35.35
N SER A 136 38.17 -9.50 36.63
CA SER A 136 38.96 -10.07 37.72
C SER A 136 38.68 -11.56 37.91
N ILE A 137 39.72 -12.34 38.22
CA ILE A 137 39.63 -13.82 38.38
C ILE A 137 38.64 -14.20 39.49
N ASP A 138 38.67 -13.45 40.60
CA ASP A 138 37.81 -13.71 41.76
C ASP A 138 36.39 -13.14 41.56
N GLY A 139 36.23 -12.16 40.65
CA GLY A 139 34.96 -11.58 40.22
C GLY A 139 34.06 -11.14 41.36
N ASP A 140 34.54 -10.19 42.17
CA ASP A 140 33.78 -9.57 43.25
C ASP A 140 32.61 -8.74 42.72
N ALA A 141 31.65 -8.43 43.58
CA ALA A 141 30.47 -7.66 43.22
C ALA A 141 30.38 -6.40 44.09
N HIS A 142 29.95 -5.30 43.47
CA HIS A 142 29.77 -4.02 44.14
C HIS A 142 28.40 -3.44 43.81
N THR A 143 27.75 -2.87 44.82
CA THR A 143 26.48 -2.17 44.62
C THR A 143 26.76 -0.77 44.07
N ILE A 144 26.15 -0.45 42.92
CA ILE A 144 26.18 0.88 42.31
C ILE A 144 24.75 1.33 42.00
N ASP A 145 24.51 2.64 42.06
CA ASP A 145 23.24 3.21 41.63
C ASP A 145 23.23 3.44 40.12
N VAL A 146 22.24 2.89 39.44
CA VAL A 146 22.01 3.10 38.00
C VAL A 146 20.77 3.96 37.78
N GLY A 147 20.80 4.80 36.74
CA GLY A 147 19.65 5.59 36.31
C GLY A 147 18.82 4.83 35.30
N ARG A 148 17.56 4.53 35.64
CA ARG A 148 16.57 3.94 34.72
C ARG A 148 15.68 5.03 34.16
N VAL A 149 15.42 5.05 32.86
CA VAL A 149 14.52 6.03 32.24
C VAL A 149 13.13 5.90 32.86
N ALA A 150 12.54 7.02 33.24
CA ALA A 150 11.27 7.08 33.97
C ALA A 150 10.25 7.96 33.21
N PRO A 151 9.70 7.47 32.09
CA PRO A 151 8.69 8.20 31.35
C PRO A 151 7.34 8.18 32.09
N ARG A 152 6.42 9.02 31.62
CA ARG A 152 5.03 9.10 32.09
C ARG A 152 4.06 9.13 30.92
N LEU A 153 2.81 8.77 31.17
CA LEU A 153 1.74 9.00 30.20
C LEU A 153 1.24 10.43 30.35
N MET A 154 0.97 11.10 29.23
CA MET A 154 0.36 12.44 29.18
C MET A 154 -0.76 12.50 28.15
N LEU A 155 -1.73 13.38 28.36
CA LEU A 155 -2.77 13.69 27.38
C LEU A 155 -2.36 14.89 26.53
N GLU A 156 -2.84 14.94 25.30
CA GLU A 156 -2.64 16.07 24.38
C GLU A 156 -3.02 17.43 24.96
N ARG A 157 -4.05 17.49 25.82
CA ARG A 157 -4.49 18.74 26.47
C ARG A 157 -3.53 19.24 27.56
N GLU A 158 -2.58 18.41 27.98
CA GLU A 158 -1.59 18.76 28.99
C GLU A 158 -0.41 19.50 28.32
N ASP A 159 0.29 20.34 29.09
CA ASP A 159 1.45 21.05 28.57
C ASP A 159 2.66 20.10 28.43
N CYS A 160 2.90 19.64 27.20
CA CYS A 160 4.03 18.79 26.84
C CYS A 160 5.31 19.56 26.46
N SER A 161 5.33 20.90 26.55
CA SER A 161 6.48 21.71 26.07
C SER A 161 7.81 21.42 26.78
N ALA A 162 7.76 20.95 28.03
CA ALA A 162 8.91 20.54 28.81
C ALA A 162 9.28 19.06 28.64
N TYR A 163 8.67 18.35 27.69
CA TYR A 163 8.79 16.91 27.51
C TYR A 163 9.18 16.54 26.08
N ALA A 164 10.01 15.52 25.95
CA ALA A 164 10.12 14.74 24.73
C ALA A 164 8.96 13.74 24.71
N ALA A 165 8.11 13.78 23.69
CA ALA A 165 6.86 13.02 23.65
C ALA A 165 6.76 12.14 22.40
N LEU A 166 6.14 10.97 22.55
CA LEU A 166 5.85 10.04 21.47
C LEU A 166 4.37 9.65 21.53
N ALA A 167 3.65 9.79 20.42
CA ALA A 167 2.23 9.46 20.39
C ALA A 167 2.04 7.93 20.40
N ILE A 168 1.20 7.42 21.32
CA ILE A 168 0.97 5.97 21.49
C ILE A 168 -0.40 5.50 21.00
N GLY A 169 -1.38 6.40 20.96
CA GLY A 169 -2.77 6.05 20.69
C GLY A 169 -3.69 7.25 20.78
N ARG A 170 -4.90 7.11 20.26
CA ARG A 170 -5.98 8.10 20.39
C ARG A 170 -7.18 7.49 21.10
N ILE A 171 -7.74 8.19 22.07
CA ILE A 171 -8.98 7.79 22.73
C ILE A 171 -10.14 8.22 21.82
N LEU A 172 -10.94 7.28 21.31
CA LEU A 172 -12.14 7.62 20.53
C LEU A 172 -13.26 8.09 21.46
N GLU A 173 -13.56 7.27 22.46
CA GLU A 173 -14.61 7.56 23.42
C GLU A 173 -14.37 6.83 24.75
N LYS A 174 -14.99 7.36 25.80
CA LYS A 174 -15.22 6.67 27.05
C LYS A 174 -16.69 6.25 27.09
N ARG A 175 -16.95 4.96 27.18
CA ARG A 175 -18.29 4.39 27.20
C ARG A 175 -19.00 4.67 28.54
N PRO A 176 -20.35 4.58 28.58
CA PRO A 176 -21.12 4.76 29.81
C PRO A 176 -20.78 3.76 30.92
N ASP A 177 -20.26 2.58 30.58
CA ASP A 177 -19.77 1.57 31.53
C ASP A 177 -18.40 1.90 32.13
N GLY A 178 -17.79 3.01 31.71
CA GLY A 178 -16.47 3.48 32.15
C GLY A 178 -15.30 2.99 31.30
N SER A 179 -15.52 2.07 30.36
CA SER A 179 -14.45 1.53 29.51
C SER A 179 -14.00 2.52 28.42
N LEU A 180 -12.73 2.43 28.01
CA LEU A 180 -12.15 3.24 26.95
C LEU A 180 -12.10 2.48 25.64
N VAL A 181 -12.40 3.20 24.56
CA VAL A 181 -12.21 2.73 23.19
C VAL A 181 -11.04 3.51 22.58
N MET A 182 -9.94 2.82 22.30
CA MET A 182 -8.83 3.38 21.54
C MET A 182 -9.12 3.27 20.04
N ASP A 183 -8.61 4.22 19.25
CA ASP A 183 -8.71 4.17 17.80
C ASP A 183 -7.84 3.02 17.25
N PRO A 184 -8.44 1.96 16.65
CA PRO A 184 -7.68 0.86 16.09
C PRO A 184 -6.92 1.23 14.80
N ASN A 185 -7.22 2.39 14.21
CA ASN A 185 -6.59 2.88 13.00
C ASN A 185 -5.40 3.80 13.28
N PHE A 186 -5.25 4.29 14.51
CA PHE A 186 -4.16 5.17 14.89
C PHE A 186 -2.79 4.57 14.56
N LEU A 187 -1.89 5.40 14.05
CA LEU A 187 -0.50 5.05 13.82
C LEU A 187 0.37 5.81 14.84
N PRO A 188 1.09 5.12 15.74
CA PRO A 188 1.97 5.76 16.71
C PRO A 188 3.20 6.37 16.02
N THR A 189 3.87 7.29 16.72
CA THR A 189 5.20 7.80 16.33
C THR A 189 6.18 6.63 16.33
N MET A 190 6.62 6.17 15.16
CA MET A 190 7.27 4.88 15.02
C MET A 190 8.68 4.99 14.45
N LEU A 191 9.66 4.38 15.13
CA LEU A 191 10.98 4.15 14.56
C LEU A 191 10.96 2.96 13.59
N SER A 192 10.03 2.03 13.83
CA SER A 192 9.85 0.83 13.05
C SER A 192 8.37 0.58 12.77
N VAL A 193 8.03 0.26 11.52
CA VAL A 193 6.67 -0.11 11.10
C VAL A 193 6.11 -1.28 11.92
N ARG A 194 6.97 -2.09 12.56
CA ARG A 194 6.56 -3.15 13.48
C ARG A 194 5.76 -2.65 14.69
N ALA A 195 6.02 -1.43 15.16
CA ALA A 195 5.25 -0.81 16.24
C ALA A 195 3.79 -0.52 15.83
N ALA A 196 3.48 -0.55 14.54
CA ALA A 196 2.14 -0.43 13.98
C ALA A 196 1.74 -1.70 13.20
N PRO A 197 1.24 -2.76 13.86
CA PRO A 197 0.91 -4.03 13.20
C PRO A 197 -0.06 -3.91 12.01
N ARG A 198 -0.97 -2.92 12.04
CA ARG A 198 -1.86 -2.58 10.91
C ARG A 198 -1.08 -2.18 9.67
N LEU A 199 -0.10 -1.30 9.81
CA LEU A 199 0.74 -0.85 8.71
C LEU A 199 1.65 -2.00 8.22
N GLN A 200 2.22 -2.79 9.13
CA GLN A 200 3.01 -3.98 8.75
C GLN A 200 2.20 -4.97 7.91
N ARG A 201 0.95 -5.28 8.32
CA ARG A 201 0.04 -6.14 7.54
C ARG A 201 -0.27 -5.54 6.19
N PHE A 202 -0.52 -4.23 6.13
CA PHE A 202 -0.79 -3.52 4.90
C PHE A 202 0.35 -3.67 3.87
N VAL A 203 1.62 -3.56 4.28
CA VAL A 203 2.76 -3.77 3.35
C VAL A 203 2.72 -5.19 2.75
N GLY A 204 2.43 -6.20 3.57
CA GLY A 204 2.28 -7.58 3.11
C GLY A 204 1.09 -7.78 2.17
N GLU A 205 -0.07 -7.17 2.48
CA GLU A 205 -1.27 -7.17 1.63
C GLU A 205 -0.95 -6.55 0.26
N MET A 206 -0.30 -5.38 0.21
CA MET A 206 0.05 -4.70 -1.04
C MET A 206 0.98 -5.57 -1.90
N ALA A 207 2.00 -6.19 -1.28
CA ALA A 207 2.90 -7.09 -1.98
C ALA A 207 2.16 -8.31 -2.57
N GLY A 208 1.19 -8.86 -1.84
CA GLY A 208 0.33 -9.96 -2.31
C GLY A 208 -0.57 -9.56 -3.48
N LEU A 209 -1.26 -8.41 -3.37
CA LEU A 209 -2.13 -7.89 -4.43
C LEU A 209 -1.35 -7.61 -5.73
N MET A 210 -0.16 -7.01 -5.64
CA MET A 210 0.70 -6.78 -6.80
C MET A 210 1.07 -8.09 -7.50
N ARG A 211 1.40 -9.13 -6.73
CA ARG A 211 1.78 -10.44 -7.28
C ARG A 211 0.63 -11.06 -8.07
N GLU A 212 -0.56 -11.07 -7.48
CA GLU A 212 -1.73 -11.67 -8.10
C GLU A 212 -2.11 -10.92 -9.37
N ARG A 213 -2.08 -9.59 -9.31
CA ARG A 213 -2.36 -8.75 -10.48
C ARG A 213 -1.32 -8.92 -11.58
N ALA A 214 -0.03 -8.97 -11.24
CA ALA A 214 1.04 -9.24 -12.20
C ALA A 214 0.87 -10.60 -12.87
N ARG A 215 0.51 -11.63 -12.10
CA ARG A 215 0.25 -12.98 -12.64
C ARG A 215 -0.88 -12.97 -13.66
N ASN A 216 -2.01 -12.36 -13.31
CA ASN A 216 -3.17 -12.30 -14.20
C ASN A 216 -2.85 -11.56 -15.51
N ILE A 217 -2.06 -10.48 -15.46
CA ILE A 217 -1.64 -9.76 -16.66
C ILE A 217 -0.64 -10.59 -17.48
N ALA A 218 0.31 -11.26 -16.83
CA ALA A 218 1.31 -12.09 -17.53
C ALA A 218 0.66 -13.24 -18.31
N GLU A 219 -0.39 -13.86 -17.77
CA GLU A 219 -1.17 -14.90 -18.47
C GLU A 219 -1.86 -14.36 -19.74
N ARG A 220 -2.27 -13.08 -19.73
CA ARG A 220 -2.90 -12.40 -20.89
C ARG A 220 -1.89 -11.98 -21.96
N VAL A 221 -0.78 -11.37 -21.56
CA VAL A 221 0.23 -10.82 -22.51
C VAL A 221 0.92 -11.92 -23.33
N GLY A 222 0.93 -13.18 -22.86
CA GLY A 222 1.49 -14.32 -23.59
C GLY A 222 0.52 -15.06 -24.53
N ALA A 223 -0.76 -14.67 -24.60
CA ALA A 223 -1.76 -15.39 -25.37
C ALA A 223 -1.62 -15.17 -26.89
N PRO A 224 -1.60 -16.23 -27.73
CA PRO A 224 -1.52 -16.09 -29.18
C PRO A 224 -2.75 -15.33 -29.74
N GLY A 225 -2.52 -14.24 -30.48
CA GLY A 225 -3.57 -13.56 -31.26
C GLY A 225 -4.12 -12.25 -30.71
N GLN A 226 -3.54 -11.68 -29.63
CA GLN A 226 -4.02 -10.42 -29.02
C GLN A 226 -3.21 -9.15 -29.33
N GLY A 227 -2.31 -9.16 -30.32
CA GLY A 227 -1.41 -8.04 -30.62
C GLY A 227 -2.08 -6.66 -30.81
N GLY A 228 -2.01 -5.78 -29.79
CA GLY A 228 -2.59 -4.42 -29.85
C GLY A 228 -2.19 -3.44 -28.74
N VAL A 229 -2.77 -2.22 -28.74
CA VAL A 229 -2.46 -1.14 -27.78
C VAL A 229 -2.81 -1.51 -26.34
N ALA A 230 -3.83 -2.35 -26.14
CA ALA A 230 -4.17 -2.93 -24.84
C ALA A 230 -2.97 -3.72 -24.24
N ASP A 231 -2.16 -4.36 -25.09
CA ASP A 231 -0.96 -5.08 -24.65
C ASP A 231 0.13 -4.14 -24.13
N VAL A 232 0.24 -2.91 -24.63
CA VAL A 232 1.29 -1.98 -24.19
C VAL A 232 1.01 -1.44 -22.80
N ALA A 233 -0.24 -1.04 -22.53
CA ALA A 233 -0.64 -0.56 -21.20
C ALA A 233 -0.54 -1.69 -20.16
N ASP A 234 -0.99 -2.89 -20.53
CA ASP A 234 -0.85 -4.09 -19.70
C ASP A 234 0.60 -4.46 -19.46
N PHE A 235 1.44 -4.40 -20.49
CA PHE A 235 2.87 -4.67 -20.36
C PHE A 235 3.57 -3.63 -19.47
N MET A 236 3.23 -2.34 -19.61
CA MET A 236 3.76 -1.28 -18.74
C MET A 236 3.33 -1.47 -17.28
N LEU A 237 2.05 -1.79 -17.05
CA LEU A 237 1.55 -2.11 -15.71
C LEU A 237 2.24 -3.36 -15.16
N LEU A 238 2.40 -4.41 -15.96
CA LEU A 238 3.12 -5.63 -15.58
C LEU A 238 4.58 -5.35 -15.25
N GLN A 239 5.28 -4.55 -16.05
CA GLN A 239 6.66 -4.14 -15.80
C GLN A 239 6.77 -3.39 -14.47
N MET A 240 5.87 -2.44 -14.21
CA MET A 240 5.80 -1.72 -12.94
C MET A 240 5.57 -2.68 -11.76
N LEU A 241 4.57 -3.57 -11.86
CA LEU A 241 4.25 -4.52 -10.79
C LEU A 241 5.40 -5.51 -10.54
N ASN A 242 6.09 -5.96 -11.59
CA ASN A 242 7.26 -6.83 -11.48
C ASN A 242 8.45 -6.14 -10.80
N ARG A 243 8.55 -4.81 -10.86
CA ARG A 243 9.53 -4.03 -10.10
C ARG A 243 9.07 -3.78 -8.65
N ALA A 244 7.81 -3.38 -8.47
CA ALA A 244 7.27 -3.02 -7.16
C ALA A 244 7.11 -4.23 -6.23
N HIS A 245 6.56 -5.35 -6.72
CA HIS A 245 6.30 -6.54 -5.92
C HIS A 245 7.53 -7.03 -5.12
N PRO A 246 8.70 -7.31 -5.72
CA PRO A 246 9.86 -7.79 -4.96
C PRO A 246 10.38 -6.74 -3.96
N ARG A 247 10.29 -5.44 -4.28
CA ARG A 247 10.65 -4.36 -3.35
C ARG A 247 9.74 -4.39 -2.11
N PHE A 248 8.43 -4.44 -2.29
CA PHE A 248 7.48 -4.48 -1.17
C PHE A 248 7.56 -5.80 -0.39
N MET A 249 7.82 -6.93 -1.05
CA MET A 249 8.13 -8.20 -0.37
C MET A 249 9.38 -8.11 0.51
N HIS A 250 10.43 -7.42 0.06
CA HIS A 250 11.61 -7.17 0.86
C HIS A 250 11.30 -6.28 2.06
N LEU A 251 10.62 -5.14 1.84
CA LEU A 251 10.21 -4.21 2.90
C LEU A 251 9.38 -4.92 3.98
N ALA A 252 8.41 -5.74 3.58
CA ALA A 252 7.56 -6.51 4.49
C ALA A 252 8.34 -7.53 5.35
N ARG A 253 9.54 -7.93 4.95
CA ARG A 253 10.40 -8.91 5.66
C ARG A 253 11.49 -8.26 6.50
N LEU A 254 11.71 -6.96 6.36
CA LEU A 254 12.70 -6.26 7.16
C LEU A 254 12.32 -6.33 8.64
N ARG A 255 13.30 -6.66 9.48
CA ARG A 255 13.13 -6.63 10.94
C ARG A 255 12.94 -5.21 11.46
N GLN A 256 13.57 -4.25 10.79
CA GLN A 256 13.49 -2.83 11.06
C GLN A 256 13.25 -2.11 9.74
N LEU A 257 12.08 -1.50 9.61
CA LEU A 257 11.71 -0.66 8.48
C LEU A 257 11.26 0.68 9.03
N HIS A 258 12.04 1.72 8.75
CA HIS A 258 11.65 3.09 9.08
C HIS A 258 10.40 3.50 8.28
N PRO A 259 9.41 4.16 8.91
CA PRO A 259 8.18 4.57 8.23
C PRO A 259 8.40 5.53 7.05
N GLU A 260 9.33 6.49 7.13
CA GLU A 260 9.56 7.44 6.04
C GLU A 260 9.99 6.72 4.75
N ARG A 261 10.91 5.75 4.84
CA ARG A 261 11.31 4.90 3.70
C ARG A 261 10.14 4.09 3.11
N LEU A 262 9.20 3.65 3.96
CA LEU A 262 7.99 2.99 3.49
C LEU A 262 7.06 4.00 2.80
N PHE A 263 6.90 5.18 3.37
CA PHE A 263 6.07 6.26 2.84
C PHE A 263 6.53 6.68 1.44
N GLU A 264 7.83 6.90 1.25
CA GLU A 264 8.44 7.18 -0.06
C GLU A 264 8.12 6.07 -1.08
N ALA A 265 8.29 4.80 -0.69
CA ALA A 265 7.99 3.67 -1.58
C ALA A 265 6.49 3.57 -1.94
N LEU A 266 5.61 3.91 -1.00
CA LEU A 266 4.16 3.94 -1.23
C LEU A 266 3.75 5.09 -2.13
N LEU A 267 4.38 6.27 -1.98
CA LEU A 267 4.15 7.42 -2.86
C LEU A 267 4.56 7.12 -4.30
N GLU A 268 5.74 6.55 -4.51
CA GLU A 268 6.22 6.16 -5.84
C GLU A 268 5.26 5.17 -6.51
N LEU A 269 4.86 4.13 -5.77
CA LEU A 269 3.87 3.17 -6.25
C LEU A 269 2.52 3.83 -6.59
N CYS A 270 2.04 4.73 -5.72
CA CYS A 270 0.77 5.42 -5.92
C CYS A 270 0.82 6.24 -7.21
N GLY A 271 1.87 7.04 -7.38
CA GLY A 271 2.09 7.88 -8.57
C GLY A 271 2.13 7.08 -9.87
N GLU A 272 2.71 5.88 -9.87
CA GLU A 272 2.70 5.03 -11.06
C GLU A 272 1.33 4.38 -11.29
N LEU A 273 0.65 3.92 -10.24
CA LEU A 273 -0.66 3.28 -10.35
C LEU A 273 -1.74 4.21 -10.90
N VAL A 274 -1.80 5.48 -10.46
CA VAL A 274 -2.81 6.44 -10.93
C VAL A 274 -2.73 6.70 -12.44
N THR A 275 -1.58 6.45 -13.08
CA THR A 275 -1.46 6.52 -14.55
C THR A 275 -2.44 5.56 -15.24
N PHE A 276 -2.79 4.46 -14.58
CA PHE A 276 -3.67 3.41 -15.09
C PHE A 276 -5.06 3.43 -14.49
N THR A 277 -5.22 3.89 -13.24
CA THR A 277 -6.47 3.77 -12.47
C THR A 277 -7.29 5.05 -12.37
N ASP A 278 -6.67 6.22 -12.52
CA ASP A 278 -7.35 7.52 -12.43
C ASP A 278 -7.66 8.09 -13.83
N GLU A 279 -8.81 8.73 -13.99
CA GLU A 279 -9.22 9.33 -15.27
C GLU A 279 -8.28 10.45 -15.71
N GLY A 280 -7.79 11.26 -14.77
CA GLY A 280 -6.86 12.35 -15.00
C GLY A 280 -5.40 11.88 -15.19
N ARG A 281 -5.10 10.62 -14.83
CA ARG A 281 -3.77 9.98 -14.95
C ARG A 281 -2.63 10.74 -14.26
N LEU A 282 -2.96 11.63 -13.33
CA LEU A 282 -2.01 12.43 -12.58
C LEU A 282 -2.21 12.19 -11.08
N PRO A 283 -1.13 12.03 -10.31
CA PRO A 283 -1.26 11.92 -8.87
C PRO A 283 -1.81 13.22 -8.29
N ARG A 284 -2.69 13.07 -7.30
CA ARG A 284 -3.13 14.19 -6.47
C ARG A 284 -2.01 14.55 -5.51
N GLU A 285 -2.06 15.78 -5.00
CA GLU A 285 -1.18 16.19 -3.92
C GLU A 285 -1.51 15.39 -2.66
N HIS A 286 -0.53 14.67 -2.13
CA HIS A 286 -0.63 13.92 -0.88
C HIS A 286 -0.06 14.78 0.27
N PRO A 287 -0.59 14.66 1.50
CA PRO A 287 0.02 15.32 2.65
C PRO A 287 1.50 14.97 2.78
N ALA A 288 2.31 15.94 3.21
CA ALA A 288 3.71 15.72 3.51
C ALA A 288 3.86 14.68 4.63
N TYR A 289 5.01 14.02 4.67
CA TYR A 289 5.33 13.06 5.73
C TYR A 289 5.36 13.78 7.08
N ASP A 290 4.47 13.35 8.00
CA ASP A 290 4.46 13.76 9.39
C ASP A 290 4.91 12.57 10.24
N HIS A 291 6.04 12.71 10.94
CA HIS A 291 6.58 11.61 11.74
C HIS A 291 5.89 11.48 13.10
N ASP A 292 5.46 12.61 13.68
CA ASP A 292 4.85 12.65 15.00
C ASP A 292 3.43 12.09 14.95
N LEU A 293 2.69 12.42 13.88
CA LEU A 293 1.33 11.94 13.60
C LEU A 293 1.24 11.30 12.19
N PRO A 294 1.84 10.12 11.97
CA PRO A 294 1.94 9.50 10.65
C PRO A 294 0.59 9.08 10.07
N GLU A 295 -0.45 8.97 10.90
CA GLU A 295 -1.80 8.65 10.45
C GLU A 295 -2.29 9.60 9.34
N ASP A 296 -2.00 10.90 9.45
CA ASP A 296 -2.54 11.95 8.58
C ASP A 296 -2.03 11.81 7.14
N CYS A 297 -0.78 11.38 6.95
CA CYS A 297 -0.20 11.19 5.63
C CYS A 297 -0.39 9.75 5.11
N PHE A 298 -0.30 8.73 5.98
CA PHE A 298 -0.42 7.32 5.54
C PHE A 298 -1.85 6.93 5.21
N SER A 299 -2.85 7.32 6.00
CA SER A 299 -4.24 6.88 5.82
C SER A 299 -4.80 7.17 4.42
N PRO A 300 -4.72 8.41 3.87
CA PRO A 300 -5.22 8.68 2.53
C PRO A 300 -4.44 7.89 1.46
N LEU A 301 -3.11 7.76 1.61
CA LEU A 301 -2.27 7.02 0.68
C LEU A 301 -2.61 5.52 0.66
N MET A 302 -2.80 4.92 1.84
CA MET A 302 -3.20 3.52 1.97
C MET A 302 -4.56 3.24 1.33
N GLN A 303 -5.51 4.17 1.46
CA GLN A 303 -6.84 4.05 0.85
C GLN A 303 -6.75 4.06 -0.68
N VAL A 304 -6.05 5.04 -1.26
CA VAL A 304 -5.88 5.16 -2.72
C VAL A 304 -5.18 3.93 -3.31
N LEU A 305 -4.15 3.41 -2.62
CA LEU A 305 -3.42 2.23 -3.06
C LEU A 305 -4.28 0.96 -3.05
N ARG A 306 -5.09 0.76 -2.01
CA ARG A 306 -6.05 -0.36 -1.98
C ARG A 306 -7.01 -0.27 -3.14
N GLN A 307 -7.64 0.88 -3.33
CA GLN A 307 -8.58 1.09 -4.43
C GLN A 307 -7.91 0.85 -5.79
N SER A 308 -6.73 1.42 -6.00
CA SER A 308 -5.98 1.30 -7.26
C SER A 308 -5.60 -0.15 -7.57
N LEU A 309 -5.08 -0.89 -6.59
CA LEU A 309 -4.68 -2.29 -6.79
C LEU A 309 -5.87 -3.24 -6.90
N SER A 310 -7.00 -2.94 -6.27
CA SER A 310 -8.25 -3.72 -6.39
C SER A 310 -9.05 -3.39 -7.65
N THR A 311 -8.79 -2.27 -8.32
CA THR A 311 -9.49 -1.91 -9.56
C THR A 311 -9.12 -2.90 -10.67
N VAL A 312 -10.08 -3.69 -11.11
CA VAL A 312 -9.91 -4.59 -12.26
C VAL A 312 -9.97 -3.75 -13.53
N LEU A 313 -8.83 -3.61 -14.21
CA LEU A 313 -8.80 -3.05 -15.56
C LEU A 313 -9.26 -4.14 -16.52
N GLU A 314 -10.57 -4.18 -16.77
CA GLU A 314 -11.12 -5.03 -17.80
C GLU A 314 -10.70 -4.49 -19.18
N PRO A 315 -10.22 -5.34 -20.11
CA PRO A 315 -9.98 -4.92 -21.46
C PRO A 315 -11.28 -4.41 -22.07
N ARG A 316 -11.30 -3.14 -22.52
CA ARG A 316 -12.48 -2.59 -23.22
C ARG A 316 -12.80 -3.34 -24.52
N ALA A 317 -11.83 -4.06 -25.09
CA ALA A 317 -12.03 -4.94 -26.24
C ALA A 317 -11.47 -6.34 -25.96
N LEU A 318 -12.26 -7.36 -26.27
CA LEU A 318 -11.93 -8.77 -26.11
C LEU A 318 -11.82 -9.44 -27.49
N ALA A 319 -10.67 -10.02 -27.79
CA ALA A 319 -10.50 -10.84 -28.99
C ALA A 319 -11.24 -12.18 -28.80
N ILE A 320 -12.11 -12.54 -29.74
CA ILE A 320 -12.82 -13.82 -29.76
C ILE A 320 -12.15 -14.72 -30.78
N GLN A 321 -11.70 -15.89 -30.33
CA GLN A 321 -10.96 -16.81 -31.17
C GLN A 321 -11.86 -17.42 -32.25
N LEU A 322 -11.45 -17.24 -33.51
CA LEU A 322 -12.10 -17.82 -34.67
C LEU A 322 -11.56 -19.23 -34.94
N GLN A 323 -12.45 -20.22 -34.96
CA GLN A 323 -12.16 -21.62 -35.27
C GLN A 323 -12.65 -21.92 -36.69
N GLN A 324 -11.73 -22.14 -37.62
CA GLN A 324 -12.09 -22.59 -38.96
C GLN A 324 -12.66 -24.02 -38.92
N ARG A 325 -13.77 -24.21 -39.63
CA ARG A 325 -14.43 -25.49 -39.87
C ARG A 325 -14.47 -25.74 -41.38
N GLN A 326 -14.93 -26.92 -41.78
CA GLN A 326 -15.06 -27.28 -43.19
C GLN A 326 -16.11 -26.39 -43.91
N TYR A 327 -15.98 -26.29 -45.24
CA TYR A 327 -16.95 -25.62 -46.14
C TYR A 327 -17.11 -24.12 -45.91
N GLY A 328 -16.02 -23.41 -45.61
CA GLY A 328 -16.03 -21.94 -45.47
C GLY A 328 -16.80 -21.44 -44.24
N LEU A 329 -16.98 -22.31 -43.24
CA LEU A 329 -17.59 -21.98 -41.96
C LEU A 329 -16.52 -21.64 -40.93
N THR A 330 -16.66 -20.52 -40.24
CA THR A 330 -15.80 -20.13 -39.11
C THR A 330 -16.67 -19.92 -37.89
N VAL A 331 -16.29 -20.50 -36.75
CA VAL A 331 -17.05 -20.43 -35.50
C VAL A 331 -16.29 -19.63 -34.47
N ALA A 332 -16.99 -18.73 -33.78
CA ALA A 332 -16.49 -17.93 -32.67
C ALA A 332 -17.30 -18.27 -31.42
N PRO A 333 -16.85 -19.23 -30.59
CA PRO A 333 -17.56 -19.59 -29.37
C PRO A 333 -17.52 -18.43 -28.37
N VAL A 334 -18.66 -18.16 -27.72
CA VAL A 334 -18.79 -17.13 -26.67
C VAL A 334 -19.45 -17.78 -25.47
N GLN A 335 -18.71 -17.89 -24.35
CA GLN A 335 -19.17 -18.57 -23.14
C GLN A 335 -20.00 -17.66 -22.23
N ASP A 336 -19.79 -16.35 -22.33
CA ASP A 336 -20.43 -15.34 -21.48
C ASP A 336 -21.66 -14.76 -22.18
N ALA A 337 -22.85 -15.12 -21.70
CA ALA A 337 -24.12 -14.63 -22.23
C ALA A 337 -24.36 -13.15 -21.93
N GLN A 338 -23.72 -12.58 -20.90
CA GLN A 338 -23.80 -11.13 -20.63
C GLN A 338 -23.02 -10.35 -21.69
N LEU A 339 -21.89 -10.89 -22.16
CA LEU A 339 -21.11 -10.26 -23.22
C LEU A 339 -21.91 -10.06 -24.51
N VAL A 340 -22.80 -10.99 -24.86
CA VAL A 340 -23.67 -10.88 -26.05
C VAL A 340 -24.69 -9.74 -25.93
N ARG A 341 -25.07 -9.38 -24.70
CA ARG A 341 -26.06 -8.33 -24.42
C ARG A 341 -25.43 -6.94 -24.28
N ASP A 342 -24.25 -6.88 -23.68
CA ASP A 342 -23.65 -5.63 -23.22
C ASP A 342 -22.47 -5.15 -24.08
N ALA A 343 -22.06 -5.91 -25.10
CA ALA A 343 -20.93 -5.57 -25.95
C ALA A 343 -21.31 -5.34 -27.43
N GLU A 344 -20.59 -4.43 -28.08
CA GLU A 344 -20.61 -4.21 -29.51
C GLU A 344 -19.64 -5.19 -30.19
N PHE A 345 -20.11 -5.97 -31.17
CA PHE A 345 -19.29 -6.98 -31.85
C PHE A 345 -18.75 -6.45 -33.18
N ILE A 346 -17.44 -6.54 -33.36
CA ILE A 346 -16.72 -6.04 -34.53
C ILE A 346 -15.97 -7.19 -35.20
N LEU A 347 -16.18 -7.34 -36.51
CA LEU A 347 -15.42 -8.24 -37.38
C LEU A 347 -14.45 -7.40 -38.23
N ALA A 348 -13.15 -7.65 -38.08
CA ALA A 348 -12.12 -7.08 -38.95
C ALA A 348 -11.71 -8.10 -40.00
N VAL A 349 -11.72 -7.70 -41.27
CA VAL A 349 -11.43 -8.58 -42.41
C VAL A 349 -10.37 -7.97 -43.29
N LYS A 350 -9.41 -8.78 -43.72
CA LYS A 350 -8.39 -8.43 -44.71
C LYS A 350 -8.37 -9.50 -45.80
N ALA A 351 -8.17 -9.09 -47.05
CA ALA A 351 -7.97 -9.97 -48.19
C ALA A 351 -7.13 -9.23 -49.24
N ASP A 352 -6.45 -9.98 -50.12
CA ASP A 352 -5.60 -9.41 -51.18
C ASP A 352 -6.45 -8.89 -52.35
N MET A 353 -7.16 -7.79 -52.12
CA MET A 353 -8.03 -7.11 -53.09
C MET A 353 -8.25 -5.64 -52.70
N PRO A 354 -8.77 -4.78 -53.61
CA PRO A 354 -9.11 -3.39 -53.28
C PRO A 354 -10.12 -3.28 -52.12
N LEU A 355 -9.88 -2.35 -51.18
CA LEU A 355 -10.67 -2.21 -49.95
C LEU A 355 -12.15 -1.90 -50.21
N ASP A 356 -12.45 -1.11 -51.26
CA ASP A 356 -13.83 -0.79 -51.63
C ASP A 356 -14.60 -2.00 -52.16
N ASP A 357 -13.90 -2.88 -52.89
CA ASP A 357 -14.46 -4.13 -53.40
C ASP A 357 -14.65 -5.12 -52.24
N LEU A 358 -13.66 -5.25 -51.35
CA LEU A 358 -13.77 -6.07 -50.14
C LEU A 358 -14.97 -5.62 -49.30
N ARG A 359 -15.11 -4.32 -49.07
CA ARG A 359 -16.22 -3.73 -48.29
C ARG A 359 -17.58 -4.12 -48.86
N LYS A 360 -17.76 -4.03 -50.18
CA LYS A 360 -19.05 -4.33 -50.83
C LYS A 360 -19.31 -5.82 -50.94
N GLN A 361 -18.33 -6.59 -51.43
CA GLN A 361 -18.48 -8.01 -51.69
C GLN A 361 -18.62 -8.81 -50.40
N PHE A 362 -17.84 -8.47 -49.36
CA PHE A 362 -17.90 -9.17 -48.09
C PHE A 362 -19.26 -9.01 -47.39
N THR A 363 -19.82 -7.79 -47.37
CA THR A 363 -21.17 -7.55 -46.82
C THR A 363 -22.26 -8.36 -47.54
N GLN A 364 -22.10 -8.61 -48.85
CA GLN A 364 -23.08 -9.36 -49.64
C GLN A 364 -22.91 -10.89 -49.53
N GLN A 365 -21.67 -11.36 -49.30
CA GLN A 365 -21.30 -12.77 -49.41
C GLN A 365 -20.97 -13.44 -48.07
N CYS A 366 -20.93 -12.66 -46.98
CA CYS A 366 -20.81 -13.17 -45.62
C CYS A 366 -22.19 -13.28 -44.96
N LYS A 367 -22.48 -14.45 -44.39
CA LYS A 367 -23.63 -14.67 -43.50
C LYS A 367 -23.14 -14.88 -42.07
N VAL A 368 -23.74 -14.14 -41.15
CA VAL A 368 -23.48 -14.27 -39.71
C VAL A 368 -24.73 -14.80 -39.03
N ALA A 369 -24.57 -15.77 -38.13
CA ALA A 369 -25.67 -16.37 -37.37
C ALA A 369 -25.17 -16.98 -36.06
N SER A 370 -26.07 -17.59 -35.29
CA SER A 370 -25.65 -18.52 -34.23
C SER A 370 -25.10 -19.82 -34.82
N VAL A 371 -24.24 -20.49 -34.06
CA VAL A 371 -23.61 -21.77 -34.43
C VAL A 371 -24.67 -22.82 -34.80
N GLU A 372 -25.79 -22.79 -34.11
CA GLU A 372 -26.90 -23.73 -34.25
C GLU A 372 -27.75 -23.47 -35.50
N LYS A 373 -27.89 -22.21 -35.93
CA LYS A 373 -28.81 -21.82 -37.01
C LYS A 373 -28.16 -21.57 -38.36
N ILE A 374 -26.84 -21.42 -38.43
CA ILE A 374 -26.13 -21.04 -39.66
C ILE A 374 -26.40 -21.98 -40.85
N ARG A 375 -26.51 -23.30 -40.62
CA ARG A 375 -26.77 -24.28 -41.69
C ARG A 375 -28.16 -24.12 -42.30
N ASP A 376 -29.16 -23.86 -41.46
CA ASP A 376 -30.53 -23.63 -41.89
C ASP A 376 -30.62 -22.35 -42.73
N LEU A 377 -29.95 -21.28 -42.29
CA LEU A 377 -29.88 -19.99 -42.99
C LEU A 377 -29.20 -20.09 -44.36
N ILE A 378 -28.20 -20.95 -44.50
CA ILE A 378 -27.55 -21.22 -45.79
C ILE A 378 -28.52 -21.99 -46.70
N SER A 379 -29.10 -23.08 -46.20
CA SER A 379 -29.95 -23.98 -46.98
C SER A 379 -31.25 -23.34 -47.44
N LEU A 380 -31.87 -22.53 -46.57
CA LEU A 380 -33.12 -21.82 -46.83
C LEU A 380 -32.92 -20.43 -47.44
N GLN A 381 -31.67 -20.05 -47.73
CA GLN A 381 -31.31 -18.73 -48.26
C GLN A 381 -31.82 -17.54 -47.43
N LEU A 382 -32.03 -17.74 -46.12
CA LEU A 382 -32.50 -16.70 -45.21
C LEU A 382 -31.39 -15.67 -44.89
N PRO A 383 -31.75 -14.41 -44.56
CA PRO A 383 -30.79 -13.39 -44.14
C PRO A 383 -30.26 -13.67 -42.73
N GLY A 384 -28.96 -13.44 -42.53
CA GLY A 384 -28.31 -13.50 -41.22
C GLY A 384 -28.30 -12.16 -40.50
N ILE A 385 -27.47 -12.05 -39.46
CA ILE A 385 -27.19 -10.80 -38.76
C ILE A 385 -26.51 -9.83 -39.75
N PRO A 386 -27.05 -8.62 -39.96
CA PRO A 386 -26.46 -7.63 -40.86
C PRO A 386 -25.06 -7.18 -40.42
N LEU A 387 -24.19 -6.93 -41.40
CA LEU A 387 -22.86 -6.35 -41.22
C LEU A 387 -22.86 -4.89 -41.71
N ALA A 388 -22.61 -3.95 -40.80
CA ALA A 388 -22.45 -2.53 -41.10
C ALA A 388 -20.97 -2.15 -41.21
N ALA A 389 -20.52 -1.78 -42.40
CA ALA A 389 -19.13 -1.41 -42.62
C ALA A 389 -18.79 -0.06 -41.97
N LEU A 390 -17.77 -0.03 -41.11
CA LEU A 390 -17.32 1.17 -40.40
C LEU A 390 -16.36 2.00 -41.27
N PRO A 391 -16.45 3.34 -41.23
CA PRO A 391 -15.57 4.20 -42.01
C PRO A 391 -14.14 4.21 -41.45
N VAL A 392 -13.98 4.04 -40.13
CA VAL A 392 -12.70 4.00 -39.42
C VAL A 392 -12.69 2.84 -38.41
N ALA A 393 -11.50 2.35 -38.08
CA ALA A 393 -11.33 1.37 -37.02
C ALA A 393 -11.80 1.95 -35.67
N PRO A 394 -12.53 1.19 -34.84
CA PRO A 394 -12.82 1.58 -33.46
C PRO A 394 -11.55 1.87 -32.68
N ARG A 395 -11.57 2.91 -31.83
CA ARG A 395 -10.39 3.36 -31.06
C ARG A 395 -9.88 2.34 -30.03
N GLN A 396 -10.75 1.41 -29.65
CA GLN A 396 -10.48 0.34 -28.69
C GLN A 396 -9.73 -0.84 -29.31
N LEU A 397 -9.73 -0.94 -30.66
CA LEU A 397 -9.10 -2.04 -31.38
C LEU A 397 -7.72 -1.64 -31.91
N PRO A 398 -6.78 -2.59 -32.03
CA PRO A 398 -5.54 -2.34 -32.75
C PRO A 398 -5.81 -2.02 -34.22
N TYR A 399 -5.17 -0.96 -34.70
CA TYR A 399 -5.18 -0.63 -36.12
C TYR A 399 -4.22 -1.53 -36.87
N HIS A 400 -4.75 -2.32 -37.80
CA HIS A 400 -3.96 -3.08 -38.75
C HIS A 400 -4.21 -2.54 -40.17
N ALA A 401 -3.14 -2.16 -40.86
CA ALA A 401 -3.25 -1.68 -42.24
C ALA A 401 -3.84 -2.78 -43.15
N GLY A 402 -4.77 -2.38 -44.03
CA GLY A 402 -5.41 -3.30 -44.98
C GLY A 402 -6.64 -4.04 -44.44
N PHE A 403 -7.06 -3.81 -43.19
CA PHE A 403 -8.31 -4.35 -42.66
C PHE A 403 -9.50 -3.42 -42.92
N VAL A 404 -10.66 -4.03 -43.21
CA VAL A 404 -11.98 -3.40 -43.21
C VAL A 404 -12.74 -3.88 -41.98
N TYR A 405 -13.36 -2.95 -41.26
CA TYR A 405 -14.06 -3.24 -40.01
C TYR A 405 -15.57 -3.21 -40.23
N PHE A 406 -16.26 -4.24 -39.75
CA PHE A 406 -17.70 -4.38 -39.81
C PHE A 406 -18.26 -4.53 -38.41
N ARG A 407 -19.27 -3.73 -38.09
CA ARG A 407 -20.08 -3.91 -36.90
C ARG A 407 -21.23 -4.87 -37.19
N LEU A 408 -21.50 -5.81 -36.29
CA LEU A 408 -22.70 -6.62 -36.36
C LEU A 408 -23.89 -5.82 -35.80
N ASP A 409 -25.02 -5.84 -36.49
CA ASP A 409 -26.23 -5.10 -36.08
C ASP A 409 -27.01 -5.84 -34.98
N ASP A 410 -26.83 -5.36 -33.75
CA ASP A 410 -27.44 -5.85 -32.52
C ASP A 410 -28.93 -5.50 -32.38
N GLN A 411 -29.42 -4.53 -33.17
CA GLN A 411 -30.84 -4.14 -33.21
C GLN A 411 -31.65 -4.99 -34.21
N SER A 412 -30.98 -5.84 -34.99
CA SER A 412 -31.65 -6.67 -35.99
C SER A 412 -32.50 -7.78 -35.36
N GLN A 413 -33.64 -8.12 -35.96
CA GLN A 413 -34.46 -9.26 -35.51
C GLN A 413 -33.66 -10.58 -35.50
N ALA A 414 -32.68 -10.68 -36.41
CA ALA A 414 -31.79 -11.82 -36.51
C ALA A 414 -30.93 -11.98 -35.24
N TRP A 415 -30.62 -10.89 -34.51
CA TRP A 415 -29.82 -10.94 -33.28
C TRP A 415 -30.39 -11.86 -32.20
N GLN A 416 -31.73 -11.99 -32.13
CA GLN A 416 -32.43 -12.87 -31.19
C GLN A 416 -32.02 -14.34 -31.33
N MET A 417 -31.45 -14.75 -32.47
CA MET A 417 -30.95 -16.11 -32.65
C MET A 417 -29.73 -16.44 -31.76
N LEU A 418 -29.10 -15.42 -31.18
CA LEU A 418 -27.97 -15.55 -30.26
C LEU A 418 -28.41 -15.78 -28.81
N ASP A 419 -29.71 -15.67 -28.51
CA ASP A 419 -30.24 -15.97 -27.18
C ASP A 419 -30.00 -17.45 -26.84
N ASN A 420 -29.18 -17.70 -25.80
CA ASN A 420 -28.72 -19.03 -25.39
C ASN A 420 -27.90 -19.80 -26.46
N ALA A 421 -27.37 -19.10 -27.46
CA ALA A 421 -26.47 -19.70 -28.45
C ALA A 421 -25.07 -19.95 -27.87
N SER A 422 -24.36 -20.94 -28.41
CA SER A 422 -22.97 -21.22 -28.05
C SER A 422 -21.93 -20.24 -28.63
N GLY A 423 -22.37 -19.31 -29.48
CA GLY A 423 -21.54 -18.25 -30.06
C GLY A 423 -21.97 -17.87 -31.47
N PHE A 424 -21.04 -17.26 -32.21
CA PHE A 424 -21.24 -16.79 -33.58
C PHE A 424 -20.71 -17.79 -34.59
N ALA A 425 -21.33 -17.83 -35.76
CA ALA A 425 -20.85 -18.55 -36.93
C ALA A 425 -20.88 -17.62 -38.16
N PHE A 426 -19.78 -17.65 -38.90
CA PHE A 426 -19.55 -16.90 -40.12
C PHE A 426 -19.45 -17.87 -41.27
N HIS A 427 -20.29 -17.70 -42.29
CA HIS A 427 -20.15 -18.41 -43.55
C HIS A 427 -19.82 -17.43 -44.66
N VAL A 428 -18.69 -17.65 -45.34
CA VAL A 428 -18.24 -16.80 -46.43
C VAL A 428 -18.37 -17.59 -47.73
N ALA A 429 -19.33 -17.22 -48.57
CA ALA A 429 -19.62 -17.91 -49.82
C ALA A 429 -18.67 -17.50 -50.97
N GLY A 430 -18.02 -16.34 -50.86
CA GLY A 430 -17.10 -15.78 -51.85
C GLY A 430 -15.68 -16.33 -51.79
N SER A 431 -14.93 -16.15 -52.87
CA SER A 431 -13.48 -16.38 -52.89
C SER A 431 -12.75 -15.08 -52.55
N PHE A 432 -12.21 -15.02 -51.33
CA PHE A 432 -11.41 -13.89 -50.85
C PHE A 432 -9.94 -14.36 -50.72
N PRO A 433 -9.04 -13.89 -51.60
CA PRO A 433 -7.64 -14.33 -51.59
C PRO A 433 -6.93 -13.94 -50.29
N ALA A 434 -6.17 -14.87 -49.72
CA ALA A 434 -5.41 -14.67 -48.47
C ALA A 434 -6.24 -14.06 -47.33
N MET A 435 -7.52 -14.45 -47.22
CA MET A 435 -8.43 -13.85 -46.26
C MET A 435 -8.02 -14.11 -44.81
N GLU A 436 -7.89 -13.03 -44.05
CA GLU A 436 -7.70 -13.02 -42.60
C GLU A 436 -8.95 -12.40 -41.95
N MET A 437 -9.44 -13.03 -40.88
CA MET A 437 -10.55 -12.50 -40.08
C MET A 437 -10.12 -12.42 -38.62
N GLN A 438 -10.53 -11.35 -37.95
CA GLN A 438 -10.43 -11.18 -36.51
C GLN A 438 -11.81 -10.76 -35.97
N PHE A 439 -12.21 -11.32 -34.83
CA PHE A 439 -13.50 -11.03 -34.22
C PHE A 439 -13.30 -10.50 -32.82
N TRP A 440 -14.00 -9.42 -32.48
CA TRP A 440 -13.81 -8.67 -31.25
C TRP A 440 -15.15 -8.30 -30.63
N ALA A 441 -15.21 -8.29 -29.29
CA ALA A 441 -16.30 -7.71 -28.52
C ALA A 441 -15.79 -6.47 -27.77
N ILE A 442 -16.44 -5.33 -27.97
CA ILE A 442 -16.13 -4.06 -27.28
C ILE A 442 -17.19 -3.86 -26.21
N ARG A 443 -16.79 -3.88 -24.93
CA ARG A 443 -17.71 -3.63 -23.81
C ARG A 443 -18.14 -2.16 -23.82
N SER A 444 -19.45 -1.94 -23.63
CA SER A 444 -20.08 -0.62 -23.58
C SER A 444 -19.61 0.23 -22.42
#